data_AF-S4R9V5-F1
#
_entry.id   AF-S4R9V5-F1
#
_cell.length_a   1.000
_cell.length_b   1.000
_cell.length_c   1.000
_cell.angle_alpha   90.00
_cell.angle_beta   90.00
_cell.angle_gamma   90.00
#
_symmetry.space_group_name_H-M   'P 1'
#
loop_
_entity.id
_entity.type
_entity.pdbx_description
1 polymer ?
#
loop_
_entity_poly.entity_id
_entity_poly.type
_entity_poly.pdbx_seq_one_letter_code
_entity_poly.pdbx_strand_id
1 'polypeptide(L)'
;VKEEDRLAATITAIEHEAAVVPRGAFMRTPLGRVQRNPTFQGLSLEEAGKLRSYLHWRRPERLPKLSLLERAELDPALDFLDPIEHDVPAGAAGCWSLQLERGGALVILRSLLWPGLTFYHVPGTPRHGYIYMGLGEKNIDLPFMI
;
A
#
# COMPACT_ATOMS: atom_id res chain seq x y z
N VAL A 1 0.98 -9.21 -29.95
CA VAL A 1 1.39 -8.49 -28.73
C VAL A 1 2.90 -8.32 -28.79
N LYS A 2 3.41 -7.09 -28.70
CA LYS A 2 4.86 -6.83 -28.70
C LYS A 2 5.42 -6.87 -27.28
N GLU A 3 6.73 -6.96 -27.15
CA GLU A 3 7.37 -6.98 -25.83
C GLU A 3 7.15 -5.68 -25.04
N GLU A 4 7.17 -4.53 -25.72
CA GLU A 4 6.85 -3.24 -25.10
C GLU A 4 5.44 -3.20 -24.48
N ASP A 5 4.46 -3.83 -25.12
CA ASP A 5 3.09 -3.92 -24.60
C ASP A 5 3.03 -4.83 -23.37
N ARG A 6 3.76 -5.96 -23.41
CA ARG A 6 3.85 -6.90 -22.28
C ARG A 6 4.49 -6.23 -21.07
N LEU A 7 5.60 -5.53 -21.28
CA LEU A 7 6.30 -4.80 -20.22
C LEU A 7 5.41 -3.73 -19.60
N ALA A 8 4.74 -2.90 -20.42
CA ALA A 8 3.82 -1.88 -19.93
C ALA A 8 2.66 -2.47 -19.12
N ALA A 9 2.11 -3.60 -19.55
CA ALA A 9 1.08 -4.32 -18.81
C ALA A 9 1.60 -4.84 -17.45
N THR A 10 2.82 -5.40 -17.41
CA THR A 10 3.45 -5.86 -16.16
C THR A 10 3.70 -4.71 -15.19
N ILE A 11 4.23 -3.57 -15.66
CA ILE A 11 4.43 -2.37 -14.83
C ILE A 11 3.10 -1.90 -14.26
N THR A 12 2.06 -1.81 -15.10
CA THR A 12 0.71 -1.41 -14.68
C THR A 12 0.15 -2.36 -13.62
N ALA A 13 0.37 -3.67 -13.77
CA ALA A 13 -0.08 -4.67 -12.80
C ALA A 13 0.65 -4.55 -11.45
N ILE A 14 1.97 -4.34 -11.46
CA ILE A 14 2.76 -4.12 -10.24
C ILE A 14 2.31 -2.84 -9.53
N GLU A 15 2.16 -1.73 -10.27
CA GLU A 15 1.71 -0.46 -9.68
C GLU A 15 0.31 -0.59 -9.10
N HIS A 16 -0.60 -1.23 -9.83
CA HIS A 16 -1.97 -1.44 -9.36
C HIS A 16 -2.02 -2.31 -8.10
N GLU A 17 -1.29 -3.42 -8.05
CA GLU A 17 -1.44 -4.41 -6.98
C GLU A 17 -0.49 -4.23 -5.81
N ALA A 18 0.56 -3.42 -5.95
CA ALA A 18 1.62 -3.33 -4.94
C ALA A 18 2.23 -1.94 -4.75
N ALA A 19 1.82 -0.89 -5.48
CA ALA A 19 2.21 0.47 -5.09
C ALA A 19 1.46 0.89 -3.82
N VAL A 20 2.20 1.34 -2.82
CA VAL A 20 1.62 1.71 -1.51
C VAL A 20 2.12 3.05 -1.00
N VAL A 21 1.30 3.70 -0.18
CA VAL A 21 1.57 4.98 0.48
C VAL A 21 1.14 4.93 1.95
N PRO A 22 1.79 5.67 2.86
CA PRO A 22 1.33 5.73 4.23
C PRO A 22 0.03 6.55 4.36
N ARG A 23 -0.86 6.13 5.25
CA ARG A 23 -2.13 6.80 5.56
C ARG A 23 -1.86 8.26 5.93
N GLY A 24 -2.57 9.16 5.26
CA GLY A 24 -2.47 10.60 5.48
C GLY A 24 -1.35 11.30 4.71
N ALA A 25 -0.47 10.60 3.97
CA ALA A 25 0.49 11.25 3.06
C ALA A 25 -0.18 11.98 1.90
N PHE A 26 -1.36 11.51 1.51
CA PHE A 26 -2.23 12.13 0.54
C PHE A 26 -3.59 12.38 1.19
N MET A 27 -4.28 13.39 0.67
CA MET A 27 -5.63 13.71 1.09
C MET A 27 -6.53 13.95 -0.12
N ARG A 28 -7.80 13.63 0.04
CA ARG A 28 -8.85 13.94 -0.93
C ARG A 28 -9.62 15.18 -0.49
N THR A 29 -9.62 16.17 -1.37
CA THR A 29 -10.41 17.41 -1.18
C THR A 29 -11.90 17.15 -1.37
N PRO A 30 -12.79 18.03 -0.84
CA PRO A 30 -14.23 17.93 -1.09
C PRO A 30 -14.62 17.98 -2.57
N LEU A 31 -13.80 18.62 -3.40
CA LEU A 31 -13.95 18.64 -4.87
C LEU A 31 -13.50 17.34 -5.55
N GLY A 32 -13.10 16.33 -4.77
CA GLY A 32 -12.66 15.03 -5.25
C GLY A 32 -11.22 14.97 -5.76
N ARG A 33 -10.46 16.07 -5.73
CA ARG A 33 -9.04 16.08 -6.13
C ARG A 33 -8.19 15.43 -5.04
N VAL A 34 -7.26 14.58 -5.46
CA VAL A 34 -6.23 13.98 -4.58
C VAL A 34 -4.96 14.80 -4.67
N GLN A 35 -4.38 15.15 -3.53
CA GLN A 35 -3.13 15.91 -3.44
C GLN A 35 -2.28 15.41 -2.27
N ARG A 36 -0.98 15.72 -2.31
CA ARG A 36 -0.12 15.50 -1.14
C ARG A 36 -0.65 16.30 0.05
N ASN A 37 -0.66 15.69 1.22
CA ASN A 37 -1.09 16.35 2.43
C ASN A 37 0.10 17.15 3.02
N PRO A 38 0.06 18.49 3.03
CA PRO A 38 1.17 19.31 3.53
C PRO A 38 1.36 19.19 5.05
N THR A 39 0.35 18.71 5.79
CA THR A 39 0.43 18.54 7.25
C THR A 39 0.96 17.17 7.66
N PHE A 40 1.18 16.26 6.70
CA PHE A 40 1.70 14.93 6.99
C PHE A 40 3.16 15.01 7.44
N GLN A 41 3.40 14.72 8.71
CA GLN A 41 4.74 14.64 9.30
C GLN A 41 5.25 13.20 9.42
N GLY A 42 4.61 12.23 8.77
CA GLY A 42 4.95 10.80 8.93
C GLY A 42 4.05 10.07 9.92
N LEU A 43 4.08 8.74 9.85
CA LEU A 43 3.39 7.89 10.81
C LEU A 43 4.12 7.92 12.17
N SER A 44 3.37 7.79 13.26
CA SER A 44 3.96 7.49 14.57
C SER A 44 4.58 6.10 14.55
N LEU A 45 5.52 5.81 15.45
CA LEU A 45 6.14 4.49 15.53
C LEU A 45 5.11 3.37 15.75
N GLU A 46 4.08 3.65 16.55
CA GLU A 46 3.01 2.70 16.83
C GLU A 46 2.19 2.38 15.57
N GLU A 47 1.82 3.40 14.79
CA GLU A 47 1.05 3.22 13.55
C GLU A 47 1.93 2.64 12.42
N ALA A 48 3.21 2.99 12.38
CA ALA A 48 4.13 2.50 11.36
C ALA A 48 4.36 0.98 11.42
N GLY A 49 4.08 0.35 12.56
CA GLY A 49 4.11 -1.11 12.72
C GLY A 49 2.85 -1.84 12.23
N LYS A 50 1.83 -1.12 11.73
CA LYS A 50 0.51 -1.69 11.42
C LYS A 50 0.24 -1.64 9.92
N LEU A 51 -0.17 -2.78 9.34
CA LEU A 51 -0.51 -2.86 7.90
C LEU A 51 -1.63 -1.89 7.50
N ARG A 52 -2.62 -1.65 8.38
CA ARG A 52 -3.72 -0.69 8.15
C ARG A 52 -3.26 0.73 7.83
N SER A 53 -2.05 1.09 8.27
CA SER A 53 -1.50 2.44 8.11
C SER A 53 -0.85 2.62 6.75
N TYR A 54 -0.95 1.63 5.85
CA TYR A 54 -0.47 1.64 4.49
C TYR A 54 -1.60 1.32 3.52
N LEU A 55 -1.71 2.12 2.47
CA LEU A 55 -2.84 2.11 1.54
C LEU A 55 -2.35 1.89 0.11
N HIS A 56 -3.12 1.16 -0.68
CA HIS A 56 -2.87 0.98 -2.12
C HIS A 56 -2.98 2.30 -2.88
N TRP A 57 -1.98 2.63 -3.70
CA TRP A 57 -1.95 3.84 -4.51
C TRP A 57 -2.62 3.66 -5.87
N ARG A 58 -3.93 3.37 -5.82
CA ARG A 58 -4.80 3.20 -6.99
C ARG A 58 -6.23 3.59 -6.64
N ARG A 59 -7.15 3.50 -7.60
CA ARG A 59 -8.57 3.68 -7.29
C ARG A 59 -9.02 2.59 -6.31
N PRO A 60 -9.80 2.93 -5.27
CA PRO A 60 -10.25 1.95 -4.30
C PRO A 60 -11.27 1.01 -4.94
N GLU A 61 -11.08 -0.28 -4.74
CA GLU A 61 -11.96 -1.36 -5.16
C GLU A 61 -12.81 -1.91 -4.01
N ARG A 62 -12.32 -1.78 -2.76
CA ARG A 62 -13.04 -2.25 -1.57
C ARG A 62 -13.95 -1.17 -1.00
N LEU A 63 -13.51 0.10 -0.92
CA LEU A 63 -14.34 1.18 -0.34
C LEU A 63 -15.77 1.26 -0.93
N PRO A 64 -15.99 1.13 -2.26
CA PRO A 64 -17.33 1.14 -2.83
C PRO A 64 -18.22 -0.04 -2.42
N LYS A 65 -17.67 -1.09 -1.82
CA LYS A 65 -18.37 -2.30 -1.37
C LYS A 65 -18.69 -2.28 0.14
N LEU A 66 -18.13 -1.33 0.89
CA LEU A 66 -18.38 -1.19 2.33
C LEU A 66 -19.85 -0.80 2.61
N SER A 67 -20.38 -1.30 3.72
CA SER A 67 -21.70 -0.92 4.25
C SER A 67 -21.73 0.54 4.70
N LEU A 68 -22.94 1.10 4.89
CA LEU A 68 -23.10 2.48 5.36
C LEU A 68 -22.49 2.69 6.75
N LEU A 69 -22.60 1.69 7.64
CA LEU A 69 -22.04 1.76 8.98
C LEU A 69 -20.51 1.77 8.94
N GLU A 70 -19.89 0.89 8.15
CA GLU A 70 -18.43 0.86 8.00
C GLU A 70 -17.89 2.17 7.39
N ARG A 71 -18.62 2.76 6.43
CA ARG A 71 -18.22 4.04 5.83
C ARG A 71 -18.33 5.22 6.80
N ALA A 72 -19.22 5.16 7.79
CA ALA A 72 -19.40 6.24 8.76
C ALA A 72 -18.19 6.40 9.70
N GLU A 73 -17.40 5.34 9.87
CA GLU A 73 -16.17 5.33 10.69
C GLU A 73 -14.93 5.86 9.94
N LEU A 74 -15.03 6.09 8.63
CA LEU A 74 -13.91 6.53 7.79
C LEU A 74 -13.82 8.06 7.73
N ASP A 75 -12.60 8.60 7.75
CA ASP A 75 -12.35 9.99 7.41
C ASP A 75 -12.36 10.16 5.87
N PRO A 76 -13.33 10.86 5.26
CA PRO A 76 -13.42 10.95 3.80
C PRO A 76 -12.22 11.63 3.13
N ALA A 77 -11.47 12.44 3.88
CA ALA A 77 -10.27 13.11 3.37
C ALA A 77 -9.03 12.22 3.45
N LEU A 78 -8.93 11.32 4.43
CA LEU A 78 -7.75 10.49 4.67
C LEU A 78 -7.93 9.03 4.23
N ASP A 79 -9.12 8.48 4.40
CA ASP A 79 -9.49 7.07 4.18
C ASP A 79 -10.20 6.88 2.83
N PHE A 80 -9.63 7.45 1.78
CA PHE A 80 -10.16 7.37 0.41
C PHE A 80 -9.48 6.29 -0.45
N LEU A 81 -8.56 5.51 0.12
CA LEU A 81 -7.83 4.41 -0.50
C LEU A 81 -8.02 3.10 0.29
N ASP A 82 -7.72 1.96 -0.32
CA ASP A 82 -7.88 0.65 0.32
C ASP A 82 -6.64 0.31 1.17
N PRO A 83 -6.79 -0.06 2.46
CA PRO A 83 -5.71 -0.55 3.29
C PRO A 83 -5.17 -1.92 2.86
N ILE A 84 -3.85 -2.11 2.92
CA ILE A 84 -3.20 -3.38 2.52
C ILE A 84 -3.44 -4.53 3.51
N GLU A 85 -3.92 -4.23 4.72
CA GLU A 85 -4.24 -5.25 5.74
C GLU A 85 -5.34 -6.21 5.28
N HIS A 86 -6.09 -5.83 4.25
CA HIS A 86 -7.21 -6.58 3.72
C HIS A 86 -6.89 -7.34 2.43
N ASP A 87 -5.62 -7.35 2.01
CA ASP A 87 -5.18 -8.14 0.87
C ASP A 87 -5.31 -9.64 1.16
N VAL A 88 -5.56 -10.42 0.10
CA VAL A 88 -5.79 -11.87 0.17
C VAL A 88 -4.58 -12.61 -0.42
N PRO A 89 -4.03 -13.63 0.27
CA PRO A 89 -4.56 -14.33 1.45
C PRO A 89 -4.48 -13.55 2.77
N ALA A 90 -5.58 -13.58 3.54
CA ALA A 90 -5.62 -13.05 4.91
C ALA A 90 -5.05 -14.10 5.88
N GLY A 91 -4.11 -13.74 6.76
CA GLY A 91 -3.51 -14.67 7.72
C GLY A 91 -2.09 -14.33 8.17
N ALA A 92 -1.43 -15.26 8.87
CA ALA A 92 -0.18 -15.04 9.61
C ALA A 92 1.03 -14.58 8.76
N ALA A 93 1.07 -14.88 7.46
CA ALA A 93 2.08 -14.38 6.54
C ALA A 93 1.59 -13.21 5.65
N GLY A 94 0.27 -13.08 5.45
CA GLY A 94 -0.37 -12.04 4.64
C GLY A 94 0.15 -11.94 3.20
N CYS A 95 -0.20 -10.85 2.51
CA CYS A 95 0.42 -10.47 1.22
C CYS A 95 1.70 -9.64 1.38
N TRP A 96 2.02 -9.27 2.62
CA TRP A 96 3.00 -8.24 2.95
C TRP A 96 3.85 -8.66 4.14
N SER A 97 5.16 -8.54 3.99
CA SER A 97 6.10 -8.61 5.09
C SER A 97 6.38 -7.19 5.59
N LEU A 98 6.05 -6.91 6.85
CA LEU A 98 6.37 -5.65 7.54
C LEU A 98 7.56 -5.86 8.48
N GLN A 99 8.59 -5.04 8.32
CA GLN A 99 9.78 -5.05 9.17
C GLN A 99 10.08 -3.65 9.69
N LEU A 100 10.36 -3.57 10.99
CA LEU A 100 10.86 -2.38 11.66
C LEU A 100 12.37 -2.53 11.87
N GLU A 101 13.14 -1.76 11.11
CA GLU A 101 14.59 -1.78 11.11
C GLU A 101 15.14 -0.64 11.97
N ARG A 102 16.40 -0.79 12.42
CA ARG A 102 17.15 0.26 13.15
C ARG A 102 16.41 0.79 14.38
N GLY A 103 15.82 -0.11 15.17
CA GLY A 103 15.05 0.26 16.36
C GLY A 103 13.73 0.99 16.05
N GLY A 104 13.17 0.77 14.86
CA GLY A 104 11.92 1.40 14.43
C GLY A 104 12.09 2.71 13.65
N ALA A 105 13.34 3.15 13.40
CA ALA A 105 13.60 4.35 12.62
C ALA A 105 13.33 4.18 11.10
N LEU A 106 13.14 2.95 10.64
CA LEU A 106 12.86 2.64 9.24
C LEU A 106 11.86 1.49 9.16
N VAL A 107 10.77 1.70 8.43
CA VAL A 107 9.84 0.63 8.06
C VAL A 107 10.22 0.14 6.68
N ILE A 108 10.25 -1.18 6.51
CA ILE A 108 10.35 -1.84 5.23
C ILE A 108 9.13 -2.72 5.04
N LEU A 109 8.41 -2.51 3.94
CA LEU A 109 7.34 -3.39 3.48
C LEU A 109 7.79 -4.11 2.21
N ARG A 110 7.60 -5.43 2.16
CA ARG A 110 7.85 -6.22 0.94
C ARG A 110 6.59 -6.93 0.50
N SER A 111 6.27 -6.84 -0.79
CA SER A 111 5.17 -7.61 -1.36
C SER A 111 5.58 -9.07 -1.52
N LEU A 112 4.76 -9.98 -1.01
CA LEU A 112 4.90 -11.42 -1.22
C LEU A 112 4.22 -11.87 -2.53
N LEU A 113 3.27 -11.07 -3.02
CA LEU A 113 2.57 -11.28 -4.29
C LEU A 113 3.43 -10.84 -5.49
N TRP A 114 4.17 -9.75 -5.33
CA TRP A 114 5.13 -9.25 -6.34
C TRP A 114 6.55 -9.23 -5.76
N PRO A 115 7.25 -10.38 -5.74
CA PRO A 115 8.64 -10.45 -5.32
C PRO A 115 9.50 -9.43 -6.08
N GLY A 116 10.20 -8.60 -5.32
CA GLY A 116 10.99 -7.48 -5.84
C GLY A 116 10.43 -6.11 -5.49
N LEU A 117 9.15 -5.99 -5.12
CA LEU A 117 8.62 -4.73 -4.61
C LEU A 117 9.02 -4.52 -3.14
N THR A 118 9.71 -3.41 -2.89
CA THR A 118 10.09 -2.96 -1.55
C THR A 118 9.65 -1.50 -1.36
N PHE A 119 8.82 -1.27 -0.35
CA PHE A 119 8.44 0.05 0.13
C PHE A 119 9.24 0.39 1.39
N TYR A 120 9.56 1.68 1.56
CA TYR A 120 10.17 2.22 2.76
C TYR A 120 9.40 3.44 3.30
N HIS A 121 9.44 3.60 4.61
CA HIS A 121 8.99 4.82 5.29
C HIS A 121 9.91 5.13 6.48
N VAL A 122 10.22 6.40 6.69
CA VAL A 122 10.94 6.86 7.89
C VAL A 122 9.89 7.47 8.84
N PRO A 123 9.49 6.76 9.92
CA PRO A 123 8.47 7.25 10.85
C PRO A 123 8.82 8.62 11.44
N GLY A 124 7.81 9.43 11.71
CA GLY A 124 7.98 10.82 12.14
C GLY A 124 8.58 11.76 11.08
N THR A 125 8.64 11.33 9.81
CA THR A 125 8.94 12.21 8.68
C THR A 125 8.02 11.93 7.48
N PRO A 126 7.82 12.87 6.55
CA PRO A 126 7.07 12.61 5.32
C PRO A 126 7.81 11.69 4.32
N ARG A 127 9.03 11.23 4.62
CA ARG A 127 9.86 10.47 3.68
C ARG A 127 9.34 9.05 3.53
N HIS A 128 8.97 8.68 2.32
CA HIS A 128 8.54 7.34 1.94
C HIS A 128 8.70 7.16 0.43
N GLY A 129 8.64 5.90 0.00
CA GLY A 129 8.63 5.55 -1.42
C GLY A 129 8.70 4.04 -1.59
N TYR A 130 8.61 3.58 -2.83
CA TYR A 130 8.82 2.18 -3.16
C TYR A 130 9.70 2.04 -4.38
N ILE A 131 10.26 0.85 -4.54
CA ILE A 131 11.01 0.44 -5.70
C ILE A 131 10.66 -1.00 -6.05
N TYR A 132 10.59 -1.30 -7.33
CA TYR A 132 10.49 -2.66 -7.83
C TYR A 132 11.82 -3.06 -8.48
N MET A 133 12.43 -4.14 -7.98
CA MET A 133 13.59 -4.78 -8.57
C MET A 133 13.37 -6.29 -8.57
N GLY A 134 12.88 -6.81 -9.70
CA GLY A 134 12.51 -8.22 -9.85
C GLY A 134 12.31 -8.61 -11.31
N LEU A 135 11.84 -9.84 -11.53
CA LEU A 135 11.67 -10.44 -12.86
C LEU A 135 10.34 -10.10 -13.54
N GLY A 136 9.45 -9.35 -12.87
CA GLY A 136 8.10 -9.08 -13.37
C GLY A 136 7.15 -10.28 -13.22
N GLU A 137 7.46 -11.20 -12.31
CA GLU A 137 6.68 -12.42 -12.08
C GLU A 137 5.79 -12.28 -10.83
N LYS A 138 4.49 -12.47 -11.02
CA LYS A 138 3.51 -12.51 -9.93
C LYS A 138 3.54 -13.88 -9.27
N ASN A 139 3.63 -13.90 -7.95
CA ASN A 139 3.56 -15.13 -7.17
C ASN A 139 2.09 -15.57 -7.01
N ILE A 140 1.56 -16.22 -8.04
CA ILE A 140 0.18 -16.74 -8.03
C ILE A 140 -0.04 -17.89 -7.05
N ASP A 141 1.04 -18.55 -6.63
CA ASP A 141 1.00 -19.67 -5.70
C ASP A 141 0.91 -19.24 -4.24
N LEU A 142 1.05 -17.93 -3.96
CA LEU A 142 0.99 -17.37 -2.62
C LEU A 142 -0.18 -17.89 -1.75
N PRO A 143 -1.42 -18.07 -2.27
CA PRO A 143 -2.52 -18.63 -1.48
C PRO A 143 -2.35 -20.10 -1.06
N PHE A 144 -1.48 -20.86 -1.73
CA PHE A 144 -1.24 -22.28 -1.49
C PHE A 144 0.07 -22.56 -0.74
N MET A 145 0.92 -21.54 -0.57
CA MET A 145 2.21 -21.66 0.14
C MET A 145 2.08 -21.55 1.67
N ILE A 146 0.86 -21.34 2.19
CA ILE A 146 0.57 -21.04 3.60
C ILE A 146 -0.30 -22.15 4.20
#